data_AF-G4TGC1-F1
#
_entry.id   AF-G4TGC1-F1
#
_cell.length_a   1.000
_cell.length_b   1.000
_cell.length_c   1.000
_cell.angle_alpha   90.00
_cell.angle_beta   90.00
_cell.angle_gamma   90.00
#
_symmetry.space_group_name_H-M   'P 1'
#
loop_
_entity.id
_entity.type
_entity.pdbx_description
1 polymer ?
#
loop_
_entity_poly.entity_id
_entity_poly.type
_entity_poly.pdbx_seq_one_letter_code
_entity_poly.pdbx_strand_id
1 'polypeptide(L)'
;MAFRDFSFPPSTPLYPHANIVQQYLEDYADAHNLRQHIRLSTSVKCVLPERSNGKHVWKVVSSRLPTEEETTEYFDTLIIANGRNGYPVLPSNIPRLSEWIAQGKASHSKSYREPSTYHDMNIVVVGNGPSALDIAPELVGVAKHVYRSVRNARETNSDAHDRPANDLSNMQAARDVQLCSAIRSLGSPEDGSVGLVDGTTLTGVDHILFATGYETCFPFLDVPVLNGTPERETAIPDESQWTLNSGQHLFPLSLHMLPTSSDLPLGSLFFLGLPRPVVPFPLVEGQCQVIEAILSGTLSLNLHEQDRSARTAMEALLKRVGGSEALAAREWHKLPDALQFDYRVELARLARRDSQLMVPDWQRCIYEKKRELRAAWKELERTGKDKDIVQDVGTKGEQEWVELMNRILEGSQTSVQGILEDEKI
;
A
#
# COMPACT_ATOMS: atom_id res chain seq x y z
N MET A 1 -5.92 -11.57 6.83
CA MET A 1 -4.58 -11.32 6.24
C MET A 1 -3.86 -12.60 5.86
N ALA A 2 -4.01 -13.71 6.60
CA ALA A 2 -3.30 -14.97 6.39
C ALA A 2 -3.31 -15.48 4.94
N PHE A 3 -2.26 -16.21 4.56
CA PHE A 3 -2.21 -17.07 3.37
C PHE A 3 -3.23 -18.20 3.53
N ARG A 4 -3.69 -18.78 2.42
CA ARG A 4 -4.75 -19.80 2.47
C ARG A 4 -4.32 -21.07 3.20
N ASP A 5 -3.07 -21.47 3.02
CA ASP A 5 -2.50 -22.71 3.55
C ASP A 5 -1.78 -22.54 4.89
N PHE A 6 -1.71 -21.31 5.42
CA PHE A 6 -0.99 -21.02 6.64
C PHE A 6 -1.72 -19.96 7.48
N SER A 7 -2.32 -20.40 8.59
CA SER A 7 -3.09 -19.52 9.49
C SER A 7 -2.19 -18.81 10.50
N PHE A 8 -2.63 -17.65 11.00
CA PHE A 8 -2.01 -17.05 12.18
C PHE A 8 -2.12 -18.01 13.38
N PRO A 9 -1.14 -17.98 14.31
CA PRO A 9 -1.22 -18.77 15.54
C PRO A 9 -2.52 -18.49 16.31
N PRO A 10 -3.08 -19.49 17.03
CA PRO A 10 -4.24 -19.27 17.88
C PRO A 10 -4.02 -18.11 18.87
N SER A 11 -5.10 -17.43 19.24
CA SER A 11 -5.07 -16.25 20.12
C SER A 11 -4.35 -15.00 19.56
N THR A 12 -4.05 -14.96 18.26
CA THR A 12 -3.51 -13.76 17.61
C THR A 12 -4.55 -12.63 17.57
N PRO A 13 -4.29 -11.42 18.09
CA PRO A 13 -5.24 -10.29 17.99
C PRO A 13 -5.77 -10.07 16.57
N LEU A 14 -7.04 -9.65 16.41
CA LEU A 14 -7.61 -9.36 15.08
C LEU A 14 -6.83 -8.28 14.32
N TYR A 15 -6.23 -7.35 15.06
CA TYR A 15 -5.34 -6.31 14.56
C TYR A 15 -3.98 -6.46 15.24
N PRO A 16 -3.16 -7.44 14.81
CA PRO A 16 -1.90 -7.73 15.46
C PRO A 16 -0.88 -6.63 15.20
N HIS A 17 0.02 -6.41 16.16
CA HIS A 17 1.16 -5.52 15.98
C HIS A 17 2.12 -6.04 14.90
N ALA A 18 2.91 -5.14 14.32
CA ALA A 18 3.80 -5.46 13.19
C ALA A 18 4.80 -6.61 13.48
N ASN A 19 5.27 -6.73 14.72
CA ASN A 19 6.16 -7.82 15.14
C ASN A 19 5.50 -9.22 15.05
N ILE A 20 4.20 -9.33 15.36
CA ILE A 20 3.45 -10.59 15.22
C ILE A 20 3.30 -10.95 13.74
N VAL A 21 3.03 -9.95 12.89
CA VAL A 21 2.95 -10.16 11.43
C VAL A 21 4.31 -10.56 10.86
N GLN A 22 5.41 -9.97 11.35
CA GLN A 22 6.76 -10.36 10.98
C GLN A 22 7.03 -11.83 11.36
N GLN A 23 6.75 -12.21 12.61
CA GLN A 23 6.94 -13.59 13.07
C GLN A 23 6.13 -14.57 12.21
N TYR A 24 4.87 -14.25 11.89
CA TYR A 24 4.04 -15.06 11.00
C TYR A 24 4.69 -15.30 9.62
N LEU A 25 5.33 -14.28 9.03
CA LEU A 25 6.02 -14.42 7.74
C LEU A 25 7.31 -15.24 7.85
N GLU A 26 8.03 -15.11 8.97
CA GLU A 26 9.20 -15.94 9.27
C GLU A 26 8.83 -17.40 9.48
N ASP A 27 7.76 -17.67 10.21
CA ASP A 27 7.20 -19.01 10.45
C ASP A 27 6.70 -19.64 9.14
N TYR A 28 6.04 -18.86 8.28
CA TYR A 28 5.66 -19.30 6.94
C TYR A 28 6.90 -19.70 6.12
N ALA A 29 7.96 -18.89 6.13
CA ALA A 29 9.18 -19.21 5.41
C ALA A 29 9.86 -20.48 5.93
N ASP A 30 9.79 -20.75 7.24
CA ASP A 30 10.31 -21.98 7.85
C ASP A 30 9.44 -23.21 7.53
N ALA A 31 8.13 -23.10 7.69
CA ALA A 31 7.18 -24.19 7.45
C ALA A 31 7.25 -24.70 6.00
N HIS A 32 7.52 -23.81 5.05
CA HIS A 32 7.65 -24.12 3.63
C HIS A 32 9.11 -24.29 3.15
N ASN A 33 10.09 -24.30 4.08
CA ASN A 33 11.52 -24.48 3.79
C ASN A 33 12.07 -23.51 2.71
N LEU A 34 11.64 -22.24 2.77
CA LEU A 34 11.95 -21.22 1.77
C LEU A 34 13.30 -20.53 2.04
N ARG A 35 13.79 -20.55 3.28
CA ARG A 35 15.01 -19.82 3.67
C ARG A 35 16.24 -20.19 2.86
N GLN A 36 16.37 -21.44 2.42
CA GLN A 36 17.48 -21.90 1.57
C GLN A 36 17.55 -21.20 0.20
N HIS A 37 16.45 -20.60 -0.25
CA HIS A 37 16.35 -19.87 -1.52
C HIS A 37 16.56 -18.36 -1.34
N ILE A 38 16.74 -17.87 -0.11
CA ILE A 38 16.84 -16.45 0.21
C ILE A 38 18.28 -16.09 0.57
N ARG A 39 18.87 -15.16 -0.18
CA ARG A 39 20.16 -14.55 0.15
C ARG A 39 19.93 -13.22 0.87
N LEU A 40 19.98 -13.26 2.20
CA LEU A 40 19.91 -12.05 3.03
C LEU A 40 21.19 -11.23 2.89
N SER A 41 21.10 -9.94 3.21
CA SER A 41 22.22 -8.99 3.07
C SER A 41 22.81 -8.95 1.66
N THR A 42 21.95 -9.13 0.64
CA THR A 42 22.33 -9.03 -0.78
C THR A 42 21.45 -7.99 -1.44
N SER A 43 22.06 -6.91 -1.93
CA SER A 43 21.36 -5.85 -2.66
C SER A 43 21.48 -6.10 -4.15
N VAL A 44 20.36 -6.20 -4.86
CA VAL A 44 20.37 -6.14 -6.33
C VAL A 44 20.76 -4.72 -6.75
N LYS A 45 21.73 -4.59 -7.65
CA LYS A 45 22.29 -3.32 -8.10
C LYS A 45 21.87 -2.97 -9.50
N CYS A 46 21.90 -3.95 -10.40
CA CYS A 46 21.61 -3.75 -11.81
C CYS A 46 21.00 -5.02 -12.40
N VAL A 47 20.04 -4.86 -13.30
CA VAL A 47 19.33 -5.91 -14.00
C VAL A 47 19.17 -5.49 -15.45
N LEU A 48 19.67 -6.33 -16.36
CA LEU A 48 19.73 -6.03 -17.80
C LEU A 48 19.22 -7.23 -18.62
N PRO A 49 18.42 -7.00 -19.67
CA PRO A 49 18.13 -8.04 -20.64
C PRO A 49 19.37 -8.28 -21.52
N GLU A 50 19.78 -9.53 -21.65
CA GLU A 50 20.84 -9.95 -22.54
C GLU A 50 20.36 -11.10 -23.44
N ARG A 51 21.15 -11.42 -24.47
CA ARG A 51 20.96 -12.61 -25.29
C ARG A 51 22.10 -13.58 -25.08
N SER A 52 21.78 -14.80 -24.67
CA SER A 52 22.74 -15.90 -24.56
C SER A 52 22.29 -17.03 -25.48
N ASN A 53 23.15 -17.43 -26.41
CA ASN A 53 22.86 -18.48 -27.42
C ASN A 53 21.54 -18.24 -28.18
N GLY A 54 21.23 -16.98 -28.51
CA GLY A 54 20.00 -16.61 -29.22
C GLY A 54 18.73 -16.62 -28.37
N LYS A 55 18.81 -16.93 -27.07
CA LYS A 55 17.70 -16.86 -26.11
C LYS A 55 17.80 -15.61 -25.23
N HIS A 56 16.65 -15.08 -24.83
CA HIS A 56 16.56 -14.02 -23.83
C HIS A 56 17.00 -14.53 -22.47
N VAL A 57 17.82 -13.76 -21.76
CA VAL A 57 18.21 -13.99 -20.37
C VAL A 57 18.31 -12.66 -19.64
N TRP A 58 18.17 -12.69 -18.32
CA TRP A 58 18.37 -11.55 -17.45
C TRP A 58 19.71 -11.65 -16.75
N LYS A 59 20.59 -10.67 -16.98
CA LYS A 59 21.78 -10.49 -16.17
C LYS A 59 21.41 -9.73 -14.91
N VAL A 60 21.74 -10.29 -13.75
CA VAL A 60 21.50 -9.69 -12.44
C VAL A 60 22.84 -9.49 -11.75
N VAL A 61 23.17 -8.22 -11.49
CA VAL A 61 24.31 -7.83 -10.67
C VAL A 61 23.82 -7.53 -9.26
N SER A 62 24.40 -8.21 -8.27
CA SER A 62 24.07 -8.01 -6.86
C SER A 62 25.33 -7.88 -6.01
N SER A 63 25.25 -7.13 -4.92
CA SER A 63 26.35 -6.92 -3.98
C SER A 63 26.02 -7.49 -2.61
N ARG A 64 26.96 -8.17 -1.98
CA ARG A 64 26.83 -8.57 -0.57
C ARG A 64 27.11 -7.39 0.36
N LEU A 65 26.29 -7.21 1.39
CA LEU A 65 26.45 -6.18 2.40
C LEU A 65 27.09 -6.76 3.68
N PRO A 66 27.99 -6.03 4.36
CA PRO A 66 28.54 -4.72 4.00
C PRO A 66 29.82 -4.81 3.14
N THR A 67 30.23 -6.00 2.67
CA THR A 67 31.52 -6.19 1.98
C THR A 67 31.59 -5.55 0.60
N GLU A 68 30.43 -5.23 0.01
CA GLU A 68 30.24 -4.70 -1.33
C GLU A 68 30.80 -5.60 -2.45
N GLU A 69 31.04 -6.88 -2.14
CA GLU A 69 31.47 -7.86 -3.14
C GLU A 69 30.35 -8.10 -4.15
N GLU A 70 30.63 -7.85 -5.42
CA GLU A 70 29.68 -8.00 -6.52
C GLU A 70 29.68 -9.41 -7.11
N THR A 71 28.48 -9.88 -7.44
CA THR A 71 28.22 -11.14 -8.11
C THR A 71 27.33 -10.89 -9.31
N THR A 72 27.60 -11.59 -10.41
CA THR A 72 26.77 -11.55 -11.62
C THR A 72 26.22 -12.93 -11.88
N GLU A 73 24.90 -13.03 -12.00
CA GLU A 73 24.17 -14.25 -12.32
C GLU A 73 23.18 -14.02 -13.46
N TYR A 74 22.74 -15.11 -14.09
CA TYR A 74 21.86 -15.09 -15.24
C TYR A 74 20.60 -15.91 -14.96
N PHE A 75 19.44 -15.36 -15.30
CA PHE A 75 18.14 -15.97 -15.04
C PHE A 75 17.23 -15.93 -16.27
N ASP A 76 16.40 -16.95 -16.46
CA ASP A 76 15.41 -16.98 -17.54
C ASP A 76 14.21 -16.05 -17.24
N THR A 77 13.90 -15.87 -15.96
CA THR A 77 12.72 -15.13 -15.49
C THR A 77 13.05 -14.27 -14.29
N LEU A 78 12.44 -13.09 -14.23
CA LEU A 78 12.48 -12.21 -13.07
C LEU A 78 11.09 -11.97 -12.49
N ILE A 79 11.02 -12.02 -11.17
CA ILE A 79 9.84 -11.62 -10.41
C ILE A 79 10.24 -10.48 -9.48
N ILE A 80 9.71 -9.29 -9.75
CA ILE A 80 10.02 -8.07 -9.03
C ILE A 80 9.07 -7.94 -7.82
N ALA A 81 9.64 -8.05 -6.62
CA ALA A 81 8.92 -8.03 -5.35
C ALA A 81 9.55 -7.07 -4.30
N ASN A 82 10.20 -5.98 -4.74
CA ASN A 82 10.85 -5.00 -3.85
C ASN A 82 9.86 -4.05 -3.13
N GLY A 83 8.56 -4.17 -3.40
CA GLY A 83 7.52 -3.33 -2.85
C GLY A 83 7.53 -1.89 -3.38
N ARG A 84 6.62 -1.06 -2.84
CA ARG A 84 6.41 0.33 -3.30
C ARG A 84 6.55 1.40 -2.22
N ASN A 85 6.78 1.01 -0.96
CA ASN A 85 6.86 1.96 0.17
C ASN A 85 8.33 2.34 0.47
N GLY A 86 9.18 2.32 -0.56
CA GLY A 86 10.61 2.56 -0.44
C GLY A 86 11.04 4.00 -0.75
N TYR A 87 10.34 4.70 -1.64
CA TYR A 87 10.78 5.99 -2.18
C TYR A 87 9.79 7.09 -1.80
N PRO A 88 10.09 7.91 -0.77
CA PRO A 88 9.14 8.89 -0.24
C PRO A 88 8.88 10.00 -1.24
N VAL A 89 7.62 10.44 -1.35
CA VAL A 89 7.24 11.60 -2.17
C VAL A 89 7.14 12.82 -1.30
N LEU A 90 7.92 13.85 -1.60
CA LEU A 90 7.81 15.17 -0.99
C LEU A 90 7.29 16.18 -2.02
N PRO A 91 6.44 17.14 -1.62
CA PRO A 91 5.94 18.15 -2.55
C PRO A 91 7.05 19.09 -3.00
N SER A 92 7.37 19.09 -4.29
CA SER A 92 8.40 19.95 -4.89
C SER A 92 7.99 21.43 -4.96
N ASN A 93 6.69 21.72 -4.83
CA ASN A 93 6.12 23.04 -5.04
C ASN A 93 5.99 23.88 -3.77
N ILE A 94 6.47 23.41 -2.61
CA ILE A 94 6.43 24.18 -1.36
C ILE A 94 7.74 24.97 -1.22
N PRO A 95 7.70 26.32 -1.30
CA PRO A 95 8.89 27.14 -1.11
C PRO A 95 9.54 26.88 0.26
N ARG A 96 10.87 26.88 0.29
CA ARG A 96 11.72 26.72 1.49
C ARG A 96 11.64 25.36 2.19
N LEU A 97 10.95 24.37 1.61
CA LEU A 97 10.90 23.02 2.17
C LEU A 97 12.30 22.39 2.31
N SER A 98 13.19 22.62 1.36
CA SER A 98 14.58 22.15 1.44
C SER A 98 15.34 22.72 2.64
N GLU A 99 15.10 23.97 3.01
CA GLU A 99 15.70 24.60 4.20
C GLU A 99 15.20 23.93 5.49
N TRP A 100 13.90 23.65 5.58
CA TRP A 100 13.31 22.95 6.73
C TRP A 100 13.87 21.53 6.87
N ILE A 101 14.01 20.80 5.75
CA ILE A 101 14.60 19.45 5.74
C ILE A 101 16.06 19.51 6.19
N ALA A 102 16.85 20.46 5.66
CA ALA A 102 18.26 20.62 6.02
C ALA A 102 18.47 20.92 7.51
N GLN A 103 17.52 21.62 8.15
CA GLN A 103 17.53 21.87 9.59
C GLN A 103 16.87 20.75 10.42
N GLY A 104 16.42 19.67 9.79
CA GLY A 104 15.76 18.56 10.48
C GLY A 104 14.34 18.86 10.99
N LYS A 105 13.71 19.95 10.55
CA LYS A 105 12.33 20.34 10.92
C LYS A 105 11.26 19.82 9.97
N ALA A 106 11.67 19.09 8.92
CA ALA A 106 10.74 18.43 8.02
C ALA A 106 11.25 17.05 7.66
N SER A 107 10.36 16.06 7.68
CA SER A 107 10.69 14.68 7.30
C SER A 107 9.51 13.97 6.66
N HIS A 108 9.77 12.89 5.93
CA HIS A 108 8.70 12.00 5.47
C HIS A 108 8.30 11.02 6.58
N SER A 109 7.06 10.54 6.54
CA SER A 109 6.53 9.46 7.40
C SER A 109 7.37 8.18 7.35
N LYS A 110 8.18 7.98 6.31
CA LYS A 110 9.16 6.87 6.21
C LYS A 110 10.18 6.89 7.36
N SER A 111 10.50 8.07 7.88
CA SER A 111 11.46 8.25 8.97
C SER A 111 10.81 8.23 10.35
N TYR A 112 9.48 8.24 10.44
CA TYR A 112 8.77 8.14 11.70
C TYR A 112 9.01 6.76 12.34
N ARG A 113 9.26 6.73 13.65
CA ARG A 113 9.52 5.49 14.40
C ARG A 113 8.70 5.38 15.67
N GLU A 114 8.62 6.48 16.42
CA GLU A 114 7.89 6.54 17.67
C GLU A 114 7.43 7.98 17.97
N PRO A 115 6.33 8.15 18.73
CA PRO A 115 5.80 9.47 19.05
C PRO A 115 6.67 10.22 20.06
N SER A 116 7.43 9.53 20.91
CA SER A 116 8.25 10.13 21.99
C SER A 116 9.27 11.16 21.48
N THR A 117 9.76 11.01 20.25
CA THR A 117 10.71 11.95 19.59
C THR A 117 10.11 13.35 19.42
N TYR A 118 8.79 13.45 19.48
CA TYR A 118 7.99 14.63 19.18
C TYR A 118 7.38 15.28 20.44
N HIS A 119 7.92 14.93 21.62
CA HIS A 119 7.44 15.41 22.90
C HIS A 119 7.44 16.95 22.99
N ASP A 120 6.32 17.53 23.43
CA ASP A 120 6.13 18.98 23.63
C ASP A 120 6.36 19.85 22.36
N MET A 121 6.26 19.25 21.17
CA MET A 121 6.38 19.96 19.89
C MET A 121 5.02 20.35 19.28
N ASN A 122 5.00 21.42 18.50
CA ASN A 122 3.91 21.76 17.59
C ASN A 122 4.19 21.12 16.22
N ILE A 123 3.34 20.20 15.79
CA ILE A 123 3.61 19.35 14.62
C ILE A 123 2.51 19.46 13.59
N VAL A 124 2.91 19.55 12.32
CA VAL A 124 2.01 19.46 11.18
C VAL A 124 2.20 18.13 10.47
N VAL A 125 1.20 17.25 10.51
CA VAL A 125 1.14 16.02 9.70
C VAL A 125 0.44 16.33 8.38
N VAL A 126 1.14 16.18 7.27
CA VAL A 126 0.63 16.51 5.93
C VAL A 126 0.15 15.24 5.24
N GLY A 127 -1.14 15.18 4.91
CA GLY A 127 -1.72 14.07 4.15
C GLY A 127 -3.05 13.58 4.72
N ASN A 128 -3.74 12.76 3.92
CA ASN A 128 -5.01 12.12 4.27
C ASN A 128 -5.02 10.61 3.96
N GLY A 129 -3.82 10.02 3.85
CA GLY A 129 -3.63 8.58 3.66
C GLY A 129 -3.53 7.82 5.00
N PRO A 130 -3.40 6.48 4.96
CA PRO A 130 -3.30 5.65 6.16
C PRO A 130 -2.26 6.14 7.16
N SER A 131 -1.04 6.44 6.71
CA SER A 131 0.02 6.94 7.60
C SER A 131 -0.35 8.24 8.32
N ALA A 132 -1.04 9.18 7.67
CA ALA A 132 -1.47 10.41 8.33
C ALA A 132 -2.58 10.14 9.37
N LEU A 133 -3.47 9.19 9.07
CA LEU A 133 -4.59 8.80 9.93
C LEU A 133 -4.14 8.00 11.16
N ASP A 134 -3.03 7.28 11.06
CA ASP A 134 -2.43 6.55 12.18
C ASP A 134 -1.49 7.45 13.01
N ILE A 135 -0.57 8.18 12.35
CA ILE A 135 0.47 8.95 13.06
C ILE A 135 -0.10 10.16 13.79
N ALA A 136 -1.04 10.91 13.18
CA ALA A 136 -1.53 12.14 13.82
C ALA A 136 -2.21 11.86 15.19
N PRO A 137 -3.08 10.84 15.32
CA PRO A 137 -3.61 10.45 16.62
C PRO A 137 -2.56 9.86 17.58
N GLU A 138 -1.55 9.14 17.07
CA GLU A 138 -0.47 8.58 17.90
C GLU A 138 0.37 9.68 18.60
N LEU A 139 0.43 10.88 17.99
CA LEU A 139 1.10 12.05 18.57
C LEU A 139 0.28 12.77 19.65
N VAL A 140 -1.02 12.50 19.77
CA VAL A 140 -1.87 13.13 20.78
C VAL A 140 -1.47 12.67 22.18
N GLY A 141 -1.30 13.61 23.09
CA GLY A 141 -0.81 13.35 24.46
C GLY A 141 0.72 13.26 24.57
N VAL A 142 1.44 13.33 23.46
CA VAL A 142 2.91 13.42 23.43
C VAL A 142 3.37 14.77 22.89
N ALA A 143 2.86 15.17 21.72
CA ALA A 143 3.09 16.47 21.15
C ALA A 143 2.27 17.55 21.88
N LYS A 144 2.74 18.81 21.83
CA LYS A 144 2.04 19.96 22.39
C LYS A 144 0.79 20.30 21.60
N HIS A 145 0.93 20.38 20.28
CA HIS A 145 -0.17 20.60 19.34
C HIS A 145 0.02 19.75 18.08
N VAL A 146 -1.05 19.12 17.61
CA VAL A 146 -1.04 18.32 16.38
C VAL A 146 -2.00 18.92 15.37
N TYR A 147 -1.45 19.36 14.24
CA TYR A 147 -2.21 19.79 13.08
C TYR A 147 -2.19 18.71 12.01
N ARG A 148 -3.31 18.47 11.34
CA ARG A 148 -3.37 17.63 10.13
C ARG A 148 -3.76 18.47 8.93
N SER A 149 -2.80 18.66 8.02
CA SER A 149 -2.99 19.43 6.79
C SER A 149 -3.52 18.53 5.68
N VAL A 150 -4.68 18.91 5.12
CA VAL A 150 -5.35 18.18 4.04
C VAL A 150 -5.69 19.10 2.86
N ARG A 151 -5.67 18.56 1.65
CA ARG A 151 -6.16 19.29 0.46
C ARG A 151 -7.69 19.34 0.49
N ASN A 152 -8.30 20.43 0.03
CA ASN A 152 -9.76 20.58 0.03
C ASN A 152 -10.43 19.49 -0.82
N ALA A 153 -11.56 18.97 -0.32
CA ALA A 153 -12.31 17.86 -0.94
C ALA A 153 -12.73 18.12 -2.40
N ARG A 154 -12.88 19.38 -2.81
CA ARG A 154 -13.24 19.78 -4.19
C ARG A 154 -12.12 19.58 -5.22
N GLU A 155 -10.87 19.48 -4.79
CA GLU A 155 -9.71 19.17 -5.67
C GLU A 155 -9.38 17.67 -5.67
N THR A 156 -9.94 16.91 -4.73
CA THR A 156 -9.76 15.45 -4.61
C THR A 156 -10.99 14.72 -5.17
N ASN A 157 -11.30 14.91 -6.45
CA ASN A 157 -12.35 14.13 -7.14
C ASN A 157 -12.03 12.62 -7.24
N SER A 158 -10.94 12.13 -6.64
CA SER A 158 -10.55 10.72 -6.65
C SER A 158 -10.54 10.03 -5.27
N ASP A 159 -10.97 10.70 -4.18
CA ASP A 159 -11.02 10.07 -2.85
C ASP A 159 -12.30 10.41 -2.04
N ALA A 160 -13.20 11.24 -2.57
CA ALA A 160 -14.39 11.73 -1.84
C ALA A 160 -15.57 10.76 -1.80
N HIS A 161 -15.63 9.76 -2.68
CA HIS A 161 -16.75 8.81 -2.70
C HIS A 161 -16.73 7.76 -1.58
N ASP A 162 -15.66 7.72 -0.78
CA ASP A 162 -15.45 6.59 0.14
C ASP A 162 -14.94 6.97 1.54
N ARG A 163 -14.82 8.26 1.84
CA ARG A 163 -14.28 8.73 3.13
C ARG A 163 -15.04 9.93 3.67
N PRO A 164 -16.02 9.74 4.57
CA PRO A 164 -16.50 10.87 5.36
C PRO A 164 -15.33 11.41 6.19
N ALA A 165 -15.32 12.73 6.40
CA ALA A 165 -14.35 13.46 7.23
C ALA A 165 -14.29 12.99 8.71
N ASN A 166 -15.14 12.04 9.09
CA ASN A 166 -15.30 11.51 10.44
C ASN A 166 -15.02 9.99 10.42
N ASP A 167 -13.75 9.61 10.49
CA ASP A 167 -13.40 8.26 10.96
C ASP A 167 -13.75 8.19 12.46
N LEU A 168 -14.90 7.59 12.76
CA LEU A 168 -15.46 7.47 14.11
C LEU A 168 -14.58 6.62 15.05
N SER A 169 -13.56 5.92 14.54
CA SER A 169 -12.72 5.01 15.32
C SER A 169 -11.71 5.70 16.25
N ASN A 170 -11.60 7.03 16.23
CA ASN A 170 -10.69 7.81 17.08
C ASN A 170 -11.38 9.04 17.68
N MET A 171 -12.69 9.00 18.00
CA MET A 171 -13.46 10.20 18.36
C MET A 171 -12.88 11.11 19.46
N GLN A 172 -12.05 10.60 20.39
CA GLN A 172 -11.37 11.46 21.38
C GLN A 172 -10.05 12.05 20.82
N ALA A 173 -9.09 11.22 20.41
CA ALA A 173 -7.81 11.69 19.86
C ALA A 173 -7.97 12.49 18.55
N ALA A 174 -8.98 12.17 17.73
CA ALA A 174 -9.31 12.92 16.53
C ALA A 174 -9.91 14.31 16.82
N ARG A 175 -10.45 14.55 18.03
CA ARG A 175 -10.88 15.91 18.45
C ARG A 175 -9.68 16.78 18.80
N ASP A 176 -8.60 16.19 19.27
CA ASP A 176 -7.37 16.90 19.66
C ASP A 176 -6.41 17.13 18.47
N VAL A 177 -6.68 16.51 17.32
CA VAL A 177 -6.01 16.81 16.05
C VAL A 177 -6.75 17.93 15.34
N GLN A 178 -6.10 19.09 15.21
CA GLN A 178 -6.67 20.24 14.50
C GLN A 178 -6.51 20.09 12.99
N LEU A 179 -7.61 20.05 12.24
CA LEU A 179 -7.56 20.07 10.78
C LEU A 179 -7.22 21.46 10.26
N CYS A 180 -6.37 21.51 9.24
CA CYS A 180 -6.03 22.73 8.53
C CYS A 180 -5.94 22.49 7.02
N SER A 181 -6.04 23.58 6.24
CA SER A 181 -5.94 23.48 4.78
C SER A 181 -4.51 23.13 4.33
N ALA A 182 -4.34 22.92 3.03
CA ALA A 182 -3.05 22.57 2.46
C ALA A 182 -2.00 23.66 2.75
N ILE A 183 -0.76 23.23 2.98
CA ILE A 183 0.39 24.13 3.07
C ILE A 183 0.59 24.81 1.71
N ARG A 184 0.65 26.14 1.73
CA ARG A 184 0.96 26.99 0.57
C ARG A 184 2.43 27.38 0.56
N SER A 185 2.98 27.73 1.72
CA SER A 185 4.33 28.28 1.84
C SER A 185 4.88 28.05 3.24
N LEU A 186 6.21 27.95 3.34
CA LEU A 186 6.90 27.92 4.62
C LEU A 186 7.65 29.24 4.84
N GLY A 187 7.66 29.72 6.08
CA GLY A 187 8.59 30.75 6.52
C GLY A 187 9.98 30.18 6.75
N SER A 188 10.80 30.93 7.48
CA SER A 188 12.11 30.44 7.90
C SER A 188 11.96 29.31 8.90
N PRO A 189 12.82 28.29 8.86
CA PRO A 189 12.78 27.23 9.86
C PRO A 189 12.83 27.76 11.31
N GLU A 190 13.50 28.90 11.54
CA GLU A 190 13.60 29.55 12.85
C GLU A 190 12.27 30.17 13.33
N ASP A 191 11.50 30.78 12.42
CA ASP A 191 10.19 31.37 12.76
C ASP A 191 9.08 30.33 12.95
N GLY A 192 9.25 29.12 12.41
CA GLY A 192 8.29 28.04 12.52
C GLY A 192 6.92 28.38 11.90
N SER A 193 6.89 29.28 10.91
CA SER A 193 5.64 29.73 10.30
C SER A 193 5.26 28.89 9.08
N VAL A 194 4.00 28.47 9.05
CA VAL A 194 3.42 27.65 7.98
C VAL A 194 2.20 28.36 7.43
N GLY A 195 2.33 28.91 6.22
CA GLY A 195 1.24 29.60 5.53
C GLY A 195 0.35 28.60 4.79
N LEU A 196 -0.95 28.72 4.99
CA LEU A 196 -1.97 27.81 4.47
C LEU A 196 -2.74 28.42 3.30
N VAL A 197 -3.40 27.57 2.51
CA VAL A 197 -4.15 27.98 1.31
C VAL A 197 -5.37 28.85 1.65
N ASP A 198 -6.01 28.61 2.79
CA ASP A 198 -7.12 29.42 3.30
C ASP A 198 -6.70 30.82 3.80
N GLY A 199 -5.41 31.14 3.75
CA GLY A 199 -4.85 32.42 4.19
C GLY A 199 -4.44 32.46 5.67
N THR A 200 -4.72 31.41 6.44
CA THR A 200 -4.24 31.30 7.82
C THR A 200 -2.75 30.97 7.87
N THR A 201 -2.09 31.34 8.97
CA THR A 201 -0.68 31.03 9.23
C THR A 201 -0.57 30.37 10.60
N LEU A 202 -0.01 29.16 10.63
CA LEU A 202 0.41 28.53 11.88
C LEU A 202 1.77 29.11 12.26
N THR A 203 2.02 29.30 13.55
CA THR A 203 3.27 29.86 14.08
C THR A 203 3.87 28.93 15.12
N GLY A 204 5.20 28.99 15.27
CA GLY A 204 5.91 28.15 16.23
C GLY A 204 5.81 26.66 15.94
N VAL A 205 5.66 26.26 14.67
CA VAL A 205 5.72 24.86 14.24
C VAL A 205 7.16 24.38 14.37
N ASP A 206 7.34 23.32 15.14
CA ASP A 206 8.65 22.73 15.40
C ASP A 206 9.01 21.70 14.33
N HIS A 207 8.01 20.94 13.83
CA HIS A 207 8.24 19.90 12.83
C HIS A 207 7.08 19.70 11.86
N ILE A 208 7.40 19.33 10.62
CA ILE A 208 6.43 18.93 9.59
C ILE A 208 6.70 17.49 9.16
N LEU A 209 5.69 16.64 9.32
CA LEU A 209 5.75 15.24 8.91
C LEU A 209 4.91 15.01 7.64
N PHE A 210 5.59 14.75 6.54
CA PHE A 210 4.95 14.46 5.26
C PHE A 210 4.51 13.00 5.18
N ALA A 211 3.21 12.74 5.28
CA ALA A 211 2.58 11.46 5.04
C ALA A 211 1.94 11.43 3.64
N THR A 212 2.74 11.83 2.64
CA THR A 212 2.33 12.10 1.25
C THR A 212 2.51 10.91 0.30
N GLY A 213 2.91 9.76 0.85
CA GLY A 213 2.98 8.50 0.11
C GLY A 213 4.34 8.26 -0.53
N TYR A 214 4.37 7.34 -1.50
CA TYR A 214 5.60 6.82 -2.07
C TYR A 214 5.49 6.68 -3.59
N GLU A 215 6.63 6.71 -4.26
CA GLU A 215 6.80 6.39 -5.67
C GLU A 215 7.04 4.89 -5.87
N THR A 216 6.49 4.39 -6.98
CA THR A 216 6.79 3.05 -7.49
C THR A 216 8.12 3.11 -8.24
N CYS A 217 9.18 2.56 -7.66
CA CYS A 217 10.53 2.71 -8.19
C CYS A 217 11.31 1.39 -8.13
N PHE A 218 12.12 1.17 -9.16
CA PHE A 218 12.94 -0.03 -9.39
C PHE A 218 14.33 0.40 -9.82
N PRO A 219 15.15 1.02 -8.93
CA PRO A 219 16.40 1.66 -9.34
C PRO A 219 17.44 0.68 -9.90
N PHE A 220 17.28 -0.61 -9.61
CA PHE A 220 18.15 -1.67 -10.09
C PHE A 220 17.75 -2.18 -11.48
N LEU A 221 16.54 -1.85 -11.96
CA LEU A 221 16.05 -2.31 -13.25
C LEU A 221 16.49 -1.32 -14.32
N ASP A 222 17.76 -1.41 -14.71
CA ASP A 222 18.40 -0.53 -15.70
C ASP A 222 18.13 -1.02 -17.12
N VAL A 223 16.85 -1.20 -17.45
CA VAL A 223 16.48 -1.53 -18.80
C VAL A 223 16.04 -0.25 -19.51
N PRO A 224 16.39 -0.04 -20.79
CA PRO A 224 15.71 0.94 -21.65
C PRO A 224 14.18 0.75 -21.73
N VAL A 225 13.63 -0.27 -21.05
CA VAL A 225 12.20 -0.53 -20.81
C VAL A 225 11.49 0.63 -20.10
N LEU A 226 12.17 1.43 -19.29
CA LEU A 226 11.53 2.54 -18.57
C LEU A 226 12.08 3.87 -19.11
N ASN A 227 11.78 4.21 -20.37
CA ASN A 227 12.23 5.47 -20.97
C ASN A 227 11.71 6.70 -20.20
N GLY A 228 12.57 7.27 -19.36
CA GLY A 228 12.54 8.68 -18.96
C GLY A 228 12.16 8.96 -17.51
N THR A 229 13.14 9.50 -16.78
CA THR A 229 12.95 10.46 -15.67
C THR A 229 11.98 11.61 -16.06
N PRO A 230 11.35 12.28 -15.09
CA PRO A 230 9.89 12.45 -14.98
C PRO A 230 9.35 13.76 -15.59
N GLU A 231 8.95 13.74 -16.86
CA GLU A 231 8.11 14.82 -17.42
C GLU A 231 6.82 14.34 -18.09
N ARG A 232 6.58 13.02 -18.19
CA ARG A 232 5.46 12.52 -18.99
C ARG A 232 4.24 12.26 -18.13
N GLU A 233 3.29 13.19 -18.20
CA GLU A 233 1.93 13.05 -17.67
C GLU A 233 1.10 11.97 -18.41
N THR A 234 1.65 11.26 -19.40
CA THR A 234 0.90 10.30 -20.23
C THR A 234 0.58 9.01 -19.47
N ALA A 235 -0.69 8.66 -19.37
CA ALA A 235 -1.17 7.39 -18.82
C ALA A 235 -1.12 6.25 -19.85
N ILE A 236 -1.22 6.57 -21.14
CA ILE A 236 -1.07 5.60 -22.23
C ILE A 236 0.16 5.99 -23.09
N PRO A 237 1.25 5.23 -23.05
CA PRO A 237 2.37 5.38 -23.98
C PRO A 237 2.02 4.76 -25.34
N ASP A 238 2.69 5.23 -26.40
CA ASP A 238 2.52 4.70 -27.75
C ASP A 238 2.79 3.18 -27.82
N GLU A 239 2.22 2.50 -28.80
CA GLU A 239 2.36 1.03 -28.96
C GLU A 239 3.81 0.56 -29.13
N SER A 240 4.69 1.42 -29.64
CA SER A 240 6.11 1.13 -29.83
C SER A 240 6.98 1.47 -28.60
N GLN A 241 6.37 1.92 -27.50
CA GLN A 241 7.08 2.26 -26.28
C GLN A 241 7.00 1.09 -25.30
N TRP A 242 8.13 0.85 -24.64
CA TRP A 242 8.23 -0.06 -23.52
C TRP A 242 7.27 0.30 -22.36
N THR A 243 7.11 -0.60 -21.39
CA THR A 243 6.33 -0.34 -20.18
C THR A 243 6.82 0.94 -19.48
N LEU A 244 6.03 2.00 -19.47
CA LEU A 244 6.32 3.25 -18.78
C LEU A 244 6.26 3.06 -17.26
N ASN A 245 7.26 3.60 -16.55
CA ASN A 245 7.19 3.86 -15.11
C ASN A 245 7.11 5.37 -14.88
N SER A 246 5.94 5.88 -14.51
CA SER A 246 5.75 7.30 -14.18
C SER A 246 6.03 7.64 -12.71
N GLY A 247 6.48 6.67 -11.91
CA GLY A 247 6.51 6.74 -10.45
C GLY A 247 5.13 6.55 -9.81
N GLN A 248 4.04 6.84 -10.52
CA GLN A 248 2.66 6.62 -10.06
C GLN A 248 2.10 5.26 -10.49
N HIS A 249 2.53 4.77 -11.66
CA HIS A 249 2.10 3.49 -12.23
C HIS A 249 3.15 2.87 -13.16
N LEU A 250 2.96 1.58 -13.42
CA LEU A 250 3.59 0.83 -14.50
C LEU A 250 2.56 0.46 -15.57
N PHE A 251 2.81 0.82 -16.83
CA PHE A 251 1.87 0.53 -17.93
C PHE A 251 2.56 0.48 -19.32
N PRO A 252 2.17 -0.44 -20.23
CA PRO A 252 1.10 -1.40 -20.06
C PRO A 252 1.51 -2.61 -19.22
N LEU A 253 0.58 -3.03 -18.36
CA LEU A 253 0.68 -4.24 -17.53
C LEU A 253 -0.66 -4.97 -17.56
N SER A 254 -0.67 -6.19 -18.09
CA SER A 254 -1.82 -7.07 -17.91
C SER A 254 -1.85 -7.65 -16.50
N LEU A 255 -3.06 -7.81 -15.96
CA LEU A 255 -3.32 -8.31 -14.61
C LEU A 255 -2.53 -7.56 -13.51
N HIS A 256 -2.10 -6.32 -13.77
CA HIS A 256 -1.17 -5.56 -12.91
C HIS A 256 0.14 -6.28 -12.56
N MET A 257 0.58 -7.25 -13.38
CA MET A 257 1.79 -8.05 -13.14
C MET A 257 2.68 -8.19 -14.38
N LEU A 258 2.08 -8.33 -15.55
CA LEU A 258 2.73 -8.82 -16.77
C LEU A 258 2.95 -7.66 -17.75
N PRO A 259 4.20 -7.26 -18.02
CA PRO A 259 4.51 -6.39 -19.15
C PRO A 259 3.98 -6.98 -20.45
N THR A 260 3.27 -6.17 -21.22
CA THR A 260 2.70 -6.56 -22.51
C THR A 260 3.44 -5.99 -23.72
N SER A 261 4.53 -5.23 -23.48
CA SER A 261 5.40 -4.72 -24.55
C SER A 261 6.06 -5.85 -25.34
N SER A 262 6.15 -5.72 -26.66
CA SER A 262 6.64 -6.77 -27.57
C SER A 262 8.13 -7.11 -27.45
N ASP A 263 8.90 -6.29 -26.74
CA ASP A 263 10.36 -6.42 -26.70
C ASP A 263 10.87 -7.45 -25.68
N LEU A 264 10.00 -7.92 -24.78
CA LEU A 264 10.31 -8.99 -23.82
C LEU A 264 9.46 -10.22 -24.11
N PRO A 265 10.02 -11.44 -24.00
CA PRO A 265 9.21 -12.65 -24.03
C PRO A 265 8.17 -12.61 -22.92
N LEU A 266 6.93 -12.99 -23.24
CA LEU A 266 5.86 -13.11 -22.26
C LEU A 266 6.26 -14.11 -21.18
N GLY A 267 6.12 -13.71 -19.92
CA GLY A 267 6.53 -14.53 -18.77
C GLY A 267 8.01 -14.45 -18.42
N SER A 268 8.81 -13.61 -19.07
CA SER A 268 10.20 -13.36 -18.65
C SER A 268 10.33 -12.36 -17.50
N LEU A 269 9.31 -11.52 -17.26
CA LEU A 269 9.30 -10.49 -16.22
C LEU A 269 7.91 -10.37 -15.61
N PHE A 270 7.85 -10.29 -14.27
CA PHE A 270 6.62 -10.07 -13.51
C PHE A 270 6.84 -9.04 -12.42
N PHE A 271 5.78 -8.30 -12.07
CA PHE A 271 5.72 -7.42 -10.90
C PHE A 271 4.68 -7.92 -9.91
N LEU A 272 5.05 -8.05 -8.63
CA LEU A 272 4.15 -8.50 -7.57
C LEU A 272 3.69 -7.35 -6.66
N GLY A 273 2.45 -7.43 -6.19
CA GLY A 273 1.96 -6.58 -5.10
C GLY A 273 1.73 -5.11 -5.45
N LEU A 274 1.64 -4.76 -6.74
CA LEU A 274 1.34 -3.39 -7.17
C LEU A 274 -0.04 -2.89 -6.73
N PRO A 275 -1.14 -3.69 -6.82
CA PRO A 275 -2.49 -3.22 -6.50
C PRO A 275 -2.65 -2.63 -5.09
N ARG A 276 -3.55 -1.65 -4.94
CA ARG A 276 -3.85 -0.95 -3.66
C ARG A 276 -5.24 -0.29 -3.64
N PRO A 277 -5.81 0.06 -2.48
CA PRO A 277 -5.65 -0.66 -1.23
C PRO A 277 -6.20 -2.09 -1.38
N VAL A 278 -5.52 -3.09 -0.80
CA VAL A 278 -5.88 -4.51 -0.91
C VAL A 278 -5.49 -5.27 0.35
N VAL A 279 -6.00 -6.49 0.54
CA VAL A 279 -5.50 -7.49 1.49
C VAL A 279 -4.28 -8.18 0.83
N PRO A 280 -3.04 -7.89 1.28
CA PRO A 280 -1.85 -8.11 0.46
C PRO A 280 -1.46 -9.58 0.30
N PHE A 281 -1.43 -10.38 1.38
CA PHE A 281 -0.90 -11.75 1.29
C PHE A 281 -1.74 -12.66 0.39
N PRO A 282 -3.08 -12.74 0.52
CA PRO A 282 -3.90 -13.56 -0.37
C PRO A 282 -3.92 -13.05 -1.81
N LEU A 283 -3.74 -11.74 -2.02
CA LEU A 283 -3.61 -11.20 -3.37
C LEU A 283 -2.31 -11.65 -4.02
N VAL A 284 -1.18 -11.50 -3.32
CA VAL A 284 0.13 -11.93 -3.84
C VAL A 284 0.18 -13.45 -4.00
N GLU A 285 -0.49 -14.22 -3.14
CA GLU A 285 -0.66 -15.66 -3.31
C GLU A 285 -1.35 -16.00 -4.64
N GLY A 286 -2.49 -15.36 -4.94
CA GLY A 286 -3.17 -15.54 -6.23
C GLY A 286 -2.32 -15.11 -7.43
N GLN A 287 -1.53 -14.04 -7.27
CA GLN A 287 -0.59 -13.58 -8.29
C GLN A 287 0.49 -14.65 -8.56
N CYS A 288 1.09 -15.20 -7.52
CA CYS A 288 2.07 -16.28 -7.61
C CYS A 288 1.49 -17.55 -8.26
N GLN A 289 0.22 -17.89 -8.00
CA GLN A 289 -0.45 -19.03 -8.64
C GLN A 289 -0.60 -18.85 -10.16
N VAL A 290 -0.89 -17.64 -10.63
CA VAL A 290 -0.94 -17.36 -12.07
C VAL A 290 0.46 -17.41 -12.69
N ILE A 291 1.47 -16.85 -12.01
CA ILE A 291 2.87 -16.92 -12.46
C ILE A 291 3.33 -18.38 -12.58
N GLU A 292 3.05 -19.21 -11.58
CA GLU A 292 3.34 -20.66 -11.59
C GLU A 292 2.65 -21.37 -12.75
N ALA A 293 1.37 -21.07 -13.01
CA ALA A 293 0.64 -21.63 -14.14
C ALA A 293 1.25 -21.23 -15.50
N ILE A 294 1.76 -20.00 -15.64
CA ILE A 294 2.44 -19.53 -16.85
C ILE A 294 3.78 -20.24 -17.02
N LEU A 295 4.62 -20.26 -15.98
CA LEU A 295 5.97 -20.83 -16.03
C LEU A 295 5.96 -22.36 -16.20
N SER A 296 4.95 -23.05 -15.66
CA SER A 296 4.75 -24.48 -15.88
C SER A 296 4.15 -24.83 -17.24
N GLY A 297 3.68 -23.84 -18.00
CA GLY A 297 2.99 -24.03 -19.28
C GLY A 297 1.53 -24.47 -19.16
N THR A 298 0.96 -24.50 -17.95
CA THR A 298 -0.45 -24.86 -17.70
C THR A 298 -1.42 -23.75 -18.15
N LEU A 299 -0.95 -22.50 -18.16
CA LEU A 299 -1.64 -21.32 -18.65
C LEU A 299 -0.83 -20.69 -19.79
N SER A 300 -1.42 -20.61 -20.98
CA SER A 300 -0.87 -19.87 -22.12
C SER A 300 -1.70 -18.62 -22.35
N LEU A 301 -1.02 -17.48 -22.45
CA LEU A 301 -1.65 -16.17 -22.66
C LEU A 301 -1.24 -15.63 -24.04
N ASN A 302 -2.18 -14.97 -24.72
CA ASN A 302 -1.89 -14.27 -25.97
C ASN A 302 -1.46 -12.82 -25.68
N LEU A 303 -0.20 -12.48 -25.96
CA LEU A 303 0.37 -11.16 -25.68
C LEU A 303 -0.48 -10.00 -26.24
N HIS A 304 -0.97 -10.13 -27.47
CA HIS A 304 -1.75 -9.08 -28.13
C HIS A 304 -3.12 -8.89 -27.48
N GLU A 305 -3.78 -9.97 -27.04
CA GLU A 305 -5.02 -9.87 -26.28
C GLU A 305 -4.80 -9.25 -24.91
N GLN A 306 -3.70 -9.60 -24.23
CA GLN A 306 -3.34 -9.04 -22.93
C GLN A 306 -3.06 -7.54 -23.03
N ASP A 307 -2.30 -7.10 -24.04
CA ASP A 307 -2.02 -5.68 -24.27
C ASP A 307 -3.30 -4.89 -24.55
N ARG A 308 -4.12 -5.40 -25.49
CA ARG A 308 -5.41 -4.78 -25.85
C ARG A 308 -6.30 -4.64 -24.62
N SER A 309 -6.41 -5.67 -23.79
CA SER A 309 -7.21 -5.65 -22.57
C SER A 309 -6.72 -4.58 -21.59
N ALA A 310 -5.40 -4.47 -21.38
CA ALA A 310 -4.83 -3.45 -20.50
C ALA A 310 -5.11 -2.03 -21.02
N ARG A 311 -4.94 -1.79 -22.32
CA ARG A 311 -5.21 -0.49 -22.97
C ARG A 311 -6.68 -0.11 -22.90
N THR A 312 -7.60 -1.01 -23.22
CA THR A 312 -9.04 -0.75 -23.09
C THR A 312 -9.44 -0.41 -21.65
N ALA A 313 -8.85 -1.10 -20.65
CA ALA A 313 -9.10 -0.77 -19.25
C ALA A 313 -8.59 0.64 -18.88
N MET A 314 -7.42 1.04 -19.38
CA MET A 314 -6.88 2.39 -19.17
C MET A 314 -7.72 3.47 -19.86
N GLU A 315 -8.19 3.24 -21.07
CA GLU A 315 -9.11 4.17 -21.78
C GLU A 315 -10.43 4.35 -21.01
N ALA A 316 -10.99 3.26 -20.48
CA ALA A 316 -12.18 3.33 -19.65
C ALA A 316 -11.91 4.12 -18.35
N LEU A 317 -10.73 3.93 -17.74
CA LEU A 317 -10.30 4.68 -16.57
C LEU A 317 -10.14 6.18 -16.88
N LEU A 318 -9.45 6.54 -17.97
CA LEU A 318 -9.30 7.91 -18.45
C LEU A 318 -10.65 8.59 -18.61
N LYS A 319 -11.61 7.92 -19.26
CA LYS A 319 -12.98 8.43 -19.40
C LYS A 319 -13.65 8.67 -18.05
N ARG A 320 -13.50 7.73 -17.10
CA ARG A 320 -14.08 7.82 -15.76
C ARG A 320 -13.49 8.99 -14.95
N VAL A 321 -12.21 9.30 -15.11
CA VAL A 321 -11.54 10.41 -14.41
C VAL A 321 -11.57 11.73 -15.19
N GLY A 322 -12.45 11.86 -16.20
CA GLY A 322 -12.64 13.09 -16.95
C GLY A 322 -11.49 13.45 -17.90
N GLY A 323 -10.74 12.46 -18.37
CA GLY A 323 -9.62 12.63 -19.30
C GLY A 323 -8.31 13.08 -18.66
N SER A 324 -8.22 13.15 -17.32
CA SER A 324 -6.97 13.48 -16.64
C SER A 324 -6.01 12.29 -16.65
N GLU A 325 -4.99 12.36 -17.48
CA GLU A 325 -3.92 11.36 -17.57
C GLU A 325 -3.21 11.16 -16.23
N ALA A 326 -2.86 12.25 -15.53
CA ALA A 326 -2.24 12.18 -14.21
C ALA A 326 -3.12 11.48 -13.16
N LEU A 327 -4.45 11.66 -13.20
CA LEU A 327 -5.36 10.91 -12.33
C LEU A 327 -5.47 9.45 -12.76
N ALA A 328 -5.59 9.15 -14.05
CA ALA A 328 -5.66 7.77 -14.54
C ALA A 328 -4.41 6.97 -14.15
N ALA A 329 -3.23 7.56 -14.32
CA ALA A 329 -1.96 7.05 -13.82
C ALA A 329 -2.03 6.70 -12.32
N ARG A 330 -2.48 7.65 -11.48
CA ARG A 330 -2.57 7.44 -10.02
C ARG A 330 -3.57 6.37 -9.60
N GLU A 331 -4.62 6.17 -10.39
CA GLU A 331 -5.72 5.24 -10.14
C GLU A 331 -5.49 3.86 -10.79
N TRP A 332 -4.51 3.69 -11.67
CA TRP A 332 -4.34 2.45 -12.46
C TRP A 332 -4.22 1.19 -11.61
N HIS A 333 -3.37 1.21 -10.59
CA HIS A 333 -3.22 0.09 -9.66
C HIS A 333 -4.23 0.13 -8.51
N LYS A 334 -5.27 0.97 -8.58
CA LYS A 334 -6.26 1.04 -7.50
C LYS A 334 -7.37 0.01 -7.66
N LEU A 335 -7.46 -0.93 -6.72
CA LEU A 335 -8.49 -1.98 -6.64
C LEU A 335 -9.24 -1.89 -5.29
N PRO A 336 -10.06 -0.85 -5.06
CA PRO A 336 -10.80 -0.72 -3.80
C PRO A 336 -11.88 -1.80 -3.63
N ASP A 337 -12.18 -2.11 -2.36
CA ASP A 337 -13.33 -2.92 -1.92
C ASP A 337 -13.57 -4.19 -2.73
N ALA A 338 -14.75 -4.34 -3.35
CA ALA A 338 -15.13 -5.54 -4.09
C ALA A 338 -14.15 -5.87 -5.24
N LEU A 339 -13.55 -4.87 -5.87
CA LEU A 339 -12.69 -5.05 -7.05
C LEU A 339 -11.44 -5.89 -6.75
N GLN A 340 -10.86 -5.77 -5.55
CA GLN A 340 -9.70 -6.60 -5.19
C GLN A 340 -10.07 -8.09 -5.12
N PHE A 341 -11.30 -8.39 -4.69
CA PHE A 341 -11.78 -9.74 -4.51
C PHE A 341 -12.18 -10.33 -5.86
N ASP A 342 -12.78 -9.54 -6.74
CA ASP A 342 -13.07 -9.93 -8.13
C ASP A 342 -11.78 -10.20 -8.90
N TYR A 343 -10.76 -9.35 -8.72
CA TYR A 343 -9.42 -9.59 -9.24
C TYR A 343 -8.83 -10.91 -8.73
N ARG A 344 -8.92 -11.20 -7.43
CA ARG A 344 -8.45 -12.48 -6.86
C ARG A 344 -9.24 -13.69 -7.39
N VAL A 345 -10.55 -13.56 -7.60
CA VAL A 345 -11.38 -14.60 -8.22
C VAL A 345 -10.91 -14.87 -9.65
N GLU A 346 -10.61 -13.82 -10.42
CA GLU A 346 -10.08 -13.97 -11.77
C GLU A 346 -8.70 -14.62 -11.79
N LEU A 347 -7.79 -14.25 -10.86
CA LEU A 347 -6.50 -14.92 -10.71
C LEU A 347 -6.66 -16.41 -10.40
N ALA A 348 -7.53 -16.77 -9.45
CA ALA A 348 -7.82 -18.16 -9.10
C ALA A 348 -8.36 -18.93 -10.33
N ARG A 349 -9.29 -18.34 -11.09
CA ARG A 349 -9.85 -18.92 -12.31
C ARG A 349 -8.76 -19.18 -13.36
N LEU A 350 -7.90 -18.20 -13.61
CA LEU A 350 -6.79 -18.32 -14.56
C LEU A 350 -5.79 -19.42 -14.14
N ALA A 351 -5.50 -19.51 -12.84
CA ALA A 351 -4.64 -20.54 -12.27
C ALA A 351 -5.34 -21.91 -12.08
N ARG A 352 -6.59 -22.07 -12.56
CA ARG A 352 -7.42 -23.29 -12.40
C ARG A 352 -7.55 -23.75 -10.94
N ARG A 353 -7.65 -22.80 -10.02
CA ARG A 353 -7.92 -23.02 -8.60
C ARG A 353 -9.40 -22.77 -8.30
N ASP A 354 -9.90 -23.38 -7.24
CA ASP A 354 -11.25 -23.12 -6.76
C ASP A 354 -11.35 -21.70 -6.19
N SER A 355 -12.11 -20.83 -6.87
CA SER A 355 -12.25 -19.44 -6.47
C SER A 355 -13.00 -19.24 -5.15
N GLN A 356 -13.93 -20.14 -4.78
CA GLN A 356 -14.64 -20.07 -3.51
C GLN A 356 -13.71 -20.40 -2.35
N LEU A 357 -12.76 -21.32 -2.57
CA LEU A 357 -11.71 -21.62 -1.61
C LEU A 357 -10.73 -20.45 -1.48
N MET A 358 -10.33 -19.84 -2.60
CA MET A 358 -9.34 -18.76 -2.63
C MET A 358 -9.89 -17.41 -2.15
N VAL A 359 -11.20 -17.17 -2.32
CA VAL A 359 -11.89 -15.96 -1.89
C VAL A 359 -13.23 -16.32 -1.23
N PRO A 360 -13.20 -16.80 0.02
CA PRO A 360 -14.42 -17.13 0.75
C PRO A 360 -15.34 -15.91 0.92
N ASP A 361 -16.66 -16.11 0.84
CA ASP A 361 -17.65 -15.02 0.93
C ASP A 361 -17.51 -14.17 2.19
N TRP A 362 -17.16 -14.80 3.32
CA TRP A 362 -16.96 -14.10 4.58
C TRP A 362 -15.90 -13.00 4.48
N GLN A 363 -14.87 -13.14 3.63
CA GLN A 363 -13.83 -12.13 3.50
C GLN A 363 -14.38 -10.82 2.95
N ARG A 364 -15.31 -10.91 1.98
CA ARG A 364 -15.97 -9.73 1.40
C ARG A 364 -16.84 -9.06 2.47
N CYS A 365 -17.69 -9.84 3.14
CA CYS A 365 -18.60 -9.34 4.18
C CYS A 365 -17.87 -8.65 5.34
N ILE A 366 -16.78 -9.25 5.84
CA ILE A 366 -15.97 -8.66 6.91
C ILE A 366 -15.22 -7.43 6.42
N TYR A 367 -14.67 -7.45 5.20
CA TYR A 367 -13.92 -6.31 4.67
C TYR A 367 -14.80 -5.09 4.38
N GLU A 368 -16.07 -5.29 4.00
CA GLU A 368 -17.06 -4.22 3.90
C GLU A 368 -17.24 -3.51 5.25
N LYS A 369 -17.30 -4.28 6.34
CA LYS A 369 -17.46 -3.79 7.72
C LYS A 369 -16.14 -3.48 8.44
N LYS A 370 -15.01 -3.40 7.72
CA LYS A 370 -13.67 -3.25 8.31
C LYS A 370 -13.50 -2.05 9.26
N ARG A 371 -14.22 -0.95 9.01
CA ARG A 371 -14.16 0.27 9.83
C ARG A 371 -14.90 0.09 11.15
N GLU A 372 -16.11 -0.46 11.09
CA GLU A 372 -16.92 -0.80 12.27
C GLU A 372 -16.18 -1.81 13.14
N LEU A 373 -15.62 -2.86 12.53
CA LEU A 373 -14.83 -3.86 13.23
C LEU A 373 -13.60 -3.25 13.90
N ARG A 374 -12.87 -2.35 13.22
CA ARG A 374 -11.69 -1.70 13.81
C ARG A 374 -12.07 -0.78 14.97
N ALA A 375 -13.17 -0.02 14.83
CA ALA A 375 -13.65 0.85 15.89
C ALA A 375 -14.05 0.05 17.15
N ALA A 376 -14.81 -1.04 16.96
CA ALA A 376 -15.19 -1.93 18.05
C ALA A 376 -13.98 -2.60 18.70
N TRP A 377 -12.99 -3.02 17.90
CA TRP A 377 -11.76 -3.63 18.42
C TRP A 377 -10.92 -2.63 19.23
N LYS A 378 -10.78 -1.38 18.79
CA LYS A 378 -10.07 -0.34 19.56
C LYS A 378 -10.71 -0.12 20.93
N GLU A 379 -12.03 -0.21 21.04
CA GLU A 379 -12.72 -0.11 22.33
C GLU A 379 -12.43 -1.32 23.24
N LEU A 380 -12.27 -2.51 22.66
CA LEU A 380 -11.81 -3.69 23.38
C LEU A 380 -10.37 -3.52 23.88
N GLU A 381 -9.46 -3.01 23.04
CA GLU A 381 -8.08 -2.67 23.43
C GLU A 381 -8.07 -1.63 24.57
N ARG A 382 -8.90 -0.58 24.47
CA ARG A 382 -9.02 0.48 25.48
C ARG A 382 -9.51 -0.04 26.83
N THR A 383 -10.41 -1.03 26.80
CA THR A 383 -10.98 -1.64 28.01
C THR A 383 -10.18 -2.85 28.49
N GLY A 384 -9.12 -3.26 27.79
CA GLY A 384 -8.27 -4.40 28.11
C GLY A 384 -8.94 -5.76 27.92
N LYS A 385 -10.05 -5.83 27.17
CA LYS A 385 -10.85 -7.05 26.94
C LYS A 385 -10.47 -7.80 25.67
N ASP A 386 -9.64 -7.20 24.83
CA ASP A 386 -9.17 -7.74 23.55
C ASP A 386 -8.44 -9.08 23.72
N LYS A 387 -7.65 -9.23 24.78
CA LYS A 387 -6.90 -10.47 25.07
C LYS A 387 -7.81 -11.62 25.52
N ASP A 388 -8.83 -11.32 26.30
CA ASP A 388 -9.74 -12.34 26.83
C ASP A 388 -10.65 -12.89 25.74
N ILE A 389 -11.17 -12.02 24.87
CA ILE A 389 -12.11 -12.43 23.82
C ILE A 389 -11.43 -13.24 22.70
N VAL A 390 -10.12 -13.07 22.54
CA VAL A 390 -9.33 -13.73 21.50
C VAL A 390 -8.70 -15.04 21.98
N GLN A 391 -8.71 -15.30 23.28
CA GLN A 391 -8.13 -16.50 23.87
C GLN A 391 -8.69 -17.78 23.22
N ASP A 392 -7.79 -18.68 22.83
CA ASP A 392 -8.06 -19.98 22.20
C ASP A 392 -8.76 -19.92 20.81
N VAL A 393 -9.01 -18.71 20.29
CA VAL A 393 -9.58 -18.53 18.95
C VAL A 393 -8.56 -18.95 17.90
N GLY A 394 -9.00 -19.78 16.95
CA GLY A 394 -8.17 -20.33 15.87
C GLY A 394 -7.63 -21.73 16.18
N THR A 395 -7.89 -22.28 17.36
CA THR A 395 -7.46 -23.65 17.72
C THR A 395 -8.18 -24.72 16.89
N LYS A 396 -9.43 -24.47 16.48
CA LYS A 396 -10.21 -25.39 15.63
C LYS A 396 -10.27 -24.97 14.15
N GLY A 397 -9.48 -23.97 13.77
CA GLY A 397 -9.38 -23.47 12.41
C GLY A 397 -9.99 -22.07 12.21
N GLU A 398 -9.97 -21.61 10.96
CA GLU A 398 -10.27 -20.22 10.60
C GLU A 398 -11.69 -19.76 10.98
N GLN A 399 -12.65 -20.68 11.07
CA GLN A 399 -14.05 -20.34 11.29
C GLN A 399 -14.26 -19.67 12.67
N GLU A 400 -13.44 -20.00 13.68
CA GLU A 400 -13.51 -19.36 14.99
C GLU A 400 -13.19 -17.85 14.90
N TRP A 401 -12.28 -17.45 14.01
CA TRP A 401 -12.01 -16.03 13.74
C TRP A 401 -13.21 -15.35 13.08
N VAL A 402 -13.86 -16.02 12.13
CA VAL A 402 -15.05 -15.51 11.45
C VAL A 402 -16.20 -15.29 12.45
N GLU A 403 -16.43 -16.26 13.32
CA GLU A 403 -17.44 -16.17 14.40
C GLU A 403 -17.12 -15.03 15.38
N LEU A 404 -15.86 -14.89 15.81
CA LEU A 404 -15.43 -13.79 16.66
C LEU A 404 -15.72 -12.43 16.02
N MET A 405 -15.33 -12.24 14.75
CA MET A 405 -15.55 -10.97 14.04
C MET A 405 -17.03 -10.63 13.93
N ASN A 406 -17.89 -11.61 13.62
CA ASN A 406 -19.33 -11.41 13.56
C ASN A 406 -19.92 -11.04 14.93
N ARG A 407 -19.52 -11.73 16.01
CA ARG A 407 -19.96 -11.40 17.38
C ARG A 407 -19.59 -9.98 17.79
N ILE A 408 -18.39 -9.51 17.44
CA ILE A 408 -17.96 -8.13 17.73
C ILE A 408 -18.83 -7.12 16.97
N LEU A 409 -19.13 -7.41 15.69
CA LEU A 409 -19.97 -6.55 14.85
C LEU A 409 -21.43 -6.50 15.32
N GLU A 410 -22.00 -7.62 15.77
CA GLU A 410 -23.36 -7.67 16.33
C GLU A 410 -23.44 -6.91 17.67
N GLY A 411 -22.43 -7.07 18.52
CA GLY A 411 -22.34 -6.37 19.79
C GLY A 411 -22.26 -4.85 19.62
N SER A 412 -21.49 -4.37 18.63
CA SER A 412 -21.35 -2.93 18.38
C SER A 412 -22.65 -2.27 17.91
N GLN A 413 -23.42 -2.97 17.06
CA GLN A 413 -24.74 -2.50 16.60
C GLN A 413 -25.74 -2.34 17.75
N THR A 414 -25.73 -3.26 18.71
CA THR A 414 -26.62 -3.24 19.88
C THR A 414 -26.29 -2.05 20.80
N SER A 415 -25.00 -1.75 21.01
CA SER A 415 -24.57 -0.59 21.81
C SER A 415 -24.87 0.77 21.15
N VAL A 416 -24.83 0.87 19.81
CA VAL A 416 -25.21 2.10 19.10
C VAL A 416 -26.72 2.33 19.16
N GLN A 417 -27.52 1.26 19.14
CA GLN A 417 -28.97 1.35 19.22
C GLN A 417 -29.45 1.81 20.62
N GLY A 418 -28.79 1.36 21.69
CA GLY A 418 -29.06 1.83 23.06
C GLY A 418 -28.73 3.31 23.27
N ILE A 419 -27.66 3.83 22.66
CA ILE A 419 -27.29 5.26 22.75
C ILE A 419 -28.32 6.14 22.02
N LEU A 420 -28.86 5.69 20.88
CA LEU A 420 -29.87 6.43 20.10
C LEU A 420 -31.26 6.42 20.76
N GLU A 421 -31.54 5.47 21.65
CA GLU A 421 -32.76 5.43 22.45
C GLU A 421 -32.66 6.32 23.71
N ASP A 422 -31.47 6.41 24.34
CA ASP A 422 -31.22 7.30 25.49
C ASP A 422 -31.16 8.79 25.12
N GLU A 423 -30.84 9.15 23.87
CA GLU A 423 -30.91 10.55 23.39
C GLU A 423 -32.34 11.01 23.01
N LYS A 424 -33.36 10.14 23.16
CA LYS A 424 -34.77 10.45 22.90
C LYS A 424 -35.65 10.58 24.15
N ILE A 425 -35.07 10.57 25.35
CA ILE A 425 -35.79 10.68 26.62
C ILE A 425 -35.61 12.06 27.27
#